data_AF-A0A961XYR5-F1
#
_entry.id   AF-A0A961XYR5-F1
#
_cell.length_a   1.000
_cell.length_b   1.000
_cell.length_c   1.000
_cell.angle_alpha   90.00
_cell.angle_beta   90.00
_cell.angle_gamma   90.00
#
_symmetry.space_group_name_H-M   'P 1'
#
loop_
_entity.id
_entity.type
_entity.pdbx_description
1 polymer ?
#
loop_
_entity_poly.entity_id
_entity_poly.type
_entity_poly.pdbx_seq_one_letter_code
_entity_poly.pdbx_strand_id
1 'polypeptide(L)'
;RKSDAPLDFDFAKVTEQSKDNPVFYVQYASARCHSVFRQAQEQFPELKLSRASLAAGIDMLVDESEIALIRKLAEYPRMIESAAGAQEPHRIAFYLYDLASSLHAQWNRGTDNPDLRFVKVNDPKLTEARLGLVQAVSDVLTSGLGLIGAEAPSEMR
;
A
#
# COMPACT_ATOMS: atom_id res chain seq x y z
N ARG A 1 15.54 -12.99 6.91
CA ARG A 1 16.06 -13.97 7.89
C ARG A 1 16.81 -15.02 7.10
N LYS A 2 18.03 -15.41 7.49
CA LYS A 2 18.75 -16.51 6.82
C LYS A 2 18.00 -17.82 7.07
N SER A 3 17.99 -18.70 6.07
CA SER A 3 17.19 -19.94 6.05
C SER A 3 17.68 -21.02 7.05
N ASP A 4 18.75 -20.75 7.79
CA ASP A 4 19.45 -21.66 8.71
C ASP A 4 19.08 -21.46 10.19
N ALA A 5 18.25 -20.48 10.53
CA ALA A 5 17.82 -20.24 11.90
C ALA A 5 16.65 -21.17 12.32
N PRO A 6 16.67 -21.77 13.52
CA PRO A 6 15.53 -22.54 14.05
C PRO A 6 14.22 -21.75 14.01
N LEU A 7 13.15 -22.37 13.53
CA LEU A 7 11.81 -21.79 13.50
C LEU A 7 11.05 -22.20 14.77
N ASP A 8 10.92 -21.26 15.70
CA ASP A 8 9.95 -21.38 16.79
C ASP A 8 8.58 -20.97 16.23
N PHE A 9 7.78 -21.97 15.84
CA PHE A 9 6.50 -21.75 15.17
C PHE A 9 5.37 -21.64 16.19
N ASP A 10 4.77 -20.45 16.27
CA ASP A 10 3.60 -20.17 17.09
C ASP A 10 2.39 -19.95 16.18
N PHE A 11 1.52 -20.96 16.09
CA PHE A 11 0.32 -20.90 15.25
C PHE A 11 -0.60 -19.73 15.63
N ALA A 12 -0.74 -19.45 16.93
CA ALA A 12 -1.63 -18.39 17.41
C ALA A 12 -1.15 -17.02 16.93
N LYS A 13 0.17 -16.77 16.97
CA LYS A 13 0.77 -15.53 16.42
C LYS A 13 0.59 -15.40 14.91
N VAL A 14 0.69 -16.50 14.16
CA VAL A 14 0.54 -16.48 12.70
C VAL A 14 -0.90 -16.18 12.27
N THR A 15 -1.88 -16.62 13.05
CA THR A 15 -3.31 -16.37 12.78
C THR A 15 -3.86 -15.08 13.42
N GLU A 16 -3.05 -14.36 14.19
CA GLU A 16 -3.49 -13.19 14.93
C GLU A 16 -3.90 -12.05 14.00
N GLN A 17 -5.10 -11.49 14.20
CA GLN A 17 -5.58 -10.32 13.46
C GLN A 17 -5.18 -9.01 14.18
N SER A 18 -3.87 -8.83 14.37
CA SER A 18 -3.30 -7.67 15.06
C SER A 18 -2.28 -6.95 14.19
N LYS A 19 -1.93 -5.72 14.57
CA LYS A 19 -0.83 -4.98 13.93
C LYS A 19 0.54 -5.63 14.16
N ASP A 20 0.65 -6.50 15.16
CA ASP A 20 1.87 -7.21 15.50
C ASP A 20 2.11 -8.41 14.58
N ASN A 21 1.07 -8.88 13.88
CA ASN A 21 1.19 -9.85 12.79
C ASN A 21 1.56 -9.13 11.47
N PRO A 22 2.79 -9.33 10.94
CA PRO A 22 3.25 -8.62 9.75
C PRO A 22 2.42 -8.93 8.50
N VAL A 23 1.88 -10.14 8.37
CA VAL A 23 1.05 -10.53 7.22
C VAL A 23 -0.28 -9.80 7.28
N PHE A 24 -0.95 -9.85 8.45
CA PHE A 24 -2.19 -9.12 8.67
C PHE A 24 -2.00 -7.61 8.45
N TYR A 25 -0.88 -7.04 8.91
CA TYR A 25 -0.56 -5.63 8.75
C TYR A 25 -0.50 -5.21 7.26
N VAL A 26 0.15 -6.02 6.42
CA VAL A 26 0.23 -5.77 4.97
C VAL A 26 -1.12 -5.99 4.28
N GLN A 27 -1.87 -7.03 4.68
CA GLN A 27 -3.23 -7.28 4.19
C GLN A 27 -4.19 -6.13 4.52
N TYR A 28 -4.07 -5.58 5.73
CA TYR A 28 -4.83 -4.42 6.18
C TYR A 28 -4.54 -3.17 5.32
N ALA A 29 -3.30 -2.98 4.88
CA ALA A 29 -2.95 -1.93 3.92
C ALA A 29 -3.68 -2.11 2.57
N SER A 30 -3.75 -3.34 2.04
CA SER A 30 -4.51 -3.65 0.83
C SER A 30 -6.00 -3.29 0.98
N ALA A 31 -6.62 -3.72 2.07
CA ALA A 31 -8.02 -3.41 2.34
C ALA A 31 -8.28 -1.89 2.50
N ARG A 32 -7.32 -1.15 3.09
CA ARG A 32 -7.40 0.31 3.17
C ARG A 32 -7.35 0.98 1.80
N CYS A 33 -6.50 0.53 0.89
CA CYS A 33 -6.48 1.06 -0.49
C CYS A 33 -7.87 0.97 -1.12
N HIS A 34 -8.50 -0.20 -1.05
CA HIS A 34 -9.86 -0.41 -1.57
C HIS A 34 -10.90 0.45 -0.84
N SER A 35 -10.75 0.66 0.47
CA SER A 35 -11.61 1.58 1.22
C SER A 35 -11.51 3.02 0.73
N VAL A 36 -10.34 3.51 0.32
CA VAL A 36 -10.19 4.86 -0.24
C VAL A 36 -10.99 4.97 -1.54
N PHE A 37 -10.91 3.96 -2.41
CA PHE A 37 -11.68 3.95 -3.66
C PHE A 37 -13.19 3.97 -3.40
N ARG A 38 -13.68 3.19 -2.42
CA ARG A 38 -15.09 3.23 -2.02
C ARG A 38 -15.50 4.64 -1.54
N GLN A 39 -14.70 5.25 -0.67
CA GLN A 39 -14.95 6.62 -0.19
C GLN A 39 -14.96 7.63 -1.35
N ALA A 40 -14.03 7.52 -2.29
CA ALA A 40 -13.99 8.42 -3.45
C ALA A 40 -15.23 8.25 -4.34
N GLN A 41 -15.67 7.02 -4.59
CA GLN A 41 -16.87 6.73 -5.37
C GLN A 41 -18.15 7.29 -4.72
N GLU A 42 -18.23 7.26 -3.39
CA GLU A 42 -19.33 7.87 -2.63
C GLU A 42 -19.35 9.39 -2.75
N GLN A 43 -18.19 10.04 -2.68
CA GLN A 43 -18.07 11.51 -2.78
C GLN A 43 -18.17 12.02 -4.22
N PHE A 44 -17.74 11.21 -5.19
CA PHE A 44 -17.71 11.56 -6.60
C PHE A 44 -18.34 10.43 -7.45
N PRO A 45 -19.68 10.25 -7.44
CA PRO A 45 -20.34 9.16 -8.16
C PRO A 45 -20.08 9.13 -9.66
N GLU A 46 -19.83 10.31 -10.25
CA GLU A 46 -19.58 10.49 -11.69
C GLU A 46 -18.09 10.36 -12.06
N LEU A 47 -17.20 10.15 -11.09
CA LEU A 47 -15.76 10.05 -11.34
C LEU A 47 -15.44 8.75 -12.07
N LYS A 48 -15.06 8.86 -13.34
CA LYS A 48 -14.66 7.71 -14.15
C LYS A 48 -13.16 7.50 -14.07
N LEU A 49 -12.76 6.60 -13.19
CA LEU A 49 -11.35 6.26 -13.00
C LEU A 49 -10.86 5.38 -14.17
N SER A 50 -9.74 5.78 -14.75
CA SER A 50 -8.99 4.99 -15.72
C SER A 50 -7.50 5.04 -15.37
N ARG A 51 -6.69 4.13 -15.92
CA ARG A 51 -5.23 4.18 -15.71
C ARG A 51 -4.62 5.50 -16.19
N ALA A 52 -5.12 6.06 -17.28
CA ALA A 52 -4.66 7.35 -17.80
C ALA A 52 -5.05 8.51 -16.87
N SER A 53 -6.26 8.48 -16.32
CA SER A 53 -6.75 9.55 -15.46
C SER A 53 -6.12 9.50 -14.05
N LEU A 54 -5.88 8.30 -13.52
CA LEU A 54 -5.11 8.08 -12.28
C LEU A 54 -3.63 8.50 -12.40
N ALA A 55 -3.06 8.47 -13.60
CA ALA A 55 -1.72 8.98 -13.86
C ALA A 55 -1.70 10.50 -14.10
N ALA A 56 -2.86 11.13 -14.30
CA ALA A 56 -2.97 12.55 -14.47
C ALA A 56 -2.81 13.26 -13.11
N GLY A 57 -2.17 14.44 -13.11
CA GLY A 57 -2.03 15.23 -11.89
C GLY A 57 -0.96 14.75 -10.91
N ILE A 58 -0.05 13.86 -11.31
CA ILE A 58 1.07 13.42 -10.45
C ILE A 58 1.95 14.60 -9.99
N ASP A 59 1.99 15.67 -10.76
CA ASP A 59 2.66 16.94 -10.46
C ASP A 59 2.00 17.71 -9.30
N MET A 60 0.77 17.35 -8.91
CA MET A 60 0.08 17.90 -7.74
C MET A 60 0.50 17.23 -6.42
N LEU A 61 1.20 16.09 -6.47
CA LEU A 61 1.67 15.35 -5.29
C LEU A 61 2.99 15.95 -4.80
N VAL A 62 2.90 17.04 -4.04
CA VAL A 62 4.04 17.87 -3.64
C VAL A 62 4.43 17.73 -2.17
N ASP A 63 3.58 17.13 -1.33
CA ASP A 63 3.92 16.95 0.08
C ASP A 63 5.03 15.90 0.25
N GLU A 64 5.95 16.14 1.18
CA GLU A 64 7.11 15.28 1.39
C GLU A 64 6.75 13.82 1.70
N SER A 65 5.62 13.53 2.36
CA SER A 65 5.23 12.13 2.60
C SER A 65 4.59 11.47 1.39
N GLU A 66 3.91 12.23 0.52
CA GLU A 66 3.44 11.72 -0.78
C GLU A 66 4.66 11.35 -1.63
N ILE A 67 5.65 12.25 -1.70
CA ILE A 67 6.92 12.02 -2.41
C ILE A 67 7.69 10.84 -1.80
N ALA A 68 7.72 10.71 -0.48
CA ALA A 68 8.36 9.57 0.19
C ALA A 68 7.69 8.23 -0.19
N LEU A 69 6.35 8.20 -0.27
CA LEU A 69 5.62 7.02 -0.70
C LEU A 69 5.89 6.70 -2.18
N ILE A 70 5.96 7.71 -3.05
CA ILE A 70 6.35 7.54 -4.47
C ILE A 70 7.77 6.96 -4.57
N ARG A 71 8.72 7.47 -3.80
CA ARG A 71 10.09 6.93 -3.76
C ARG A 71 10.10 5.48 -3.32
N LYS A 72 9.34 5.13 -2.28
CA LYS A 72 9.23 3.75 -1.81
C LYS A 72 8.71 2.83 -2.91
N LEU A 73 7.64 3.23 -3.61
CA LEU A 73 7.09 2.48 -4.75
C LEU A 73 8.12 2.26 -5.86
N ALA A 74 8.95 3.27 -6.16
CA ALA A 74 9.98 3.19 -7.19
C ALA A 74 11.12 2.20 -6.85
N GLU A 75 11.27 1.80 -5.58
CA GLU A 75 12.24 0.77 -5.18
C GLU A 75 11.80 -0.64 -5.58
N TYR A 76 10.50 -0.88 -5.77
CA TYR A 76 9.93 -2.22 -5.93
C TYR A 76 10.60 -3.07 -7.03
N PRO A 77 10.81 -2.58 -8.27
CA PRO A 77 11.40 -3.40 -9.32
C PRO A 77 12.81 -3.90 -8.98
N ARG A 78 13.67 -3.00 -8.45
CA ARG A 78 15.04 -3.36 -8.04
C ARG A 78 15.06 -4.28 -6.83
N MET A 79 14.10 -4.11 -5.91
CA MET A 79 13.93 -5.00 -4.78
C MET A 79 13.59 -6.41 -5.25
N ILE A 80 12.67 -6.56 -6.21
CA ILE A 80 12.34 -7.87 -6.81
C ILE A 80 13.56 -8.51 -7.48
N GLU A 81 14.29 -7.76 -8.30
CA GLU A 81 15.53 -8.24 -8.95
C GLU A 81 16.56 -8.72 -7.92
N SER A 82 16.77 -7.93 -6.87
CA SER A 82 17.70 -8.25 -5.78
C SER A 82 17.28 -9.50 -4.99
N ALA A 83 15.99 -9.62 -4.67
CA ALA A 83 15.45 -10.78 -3.96
C ALA A 83 15.55 -12.06 -4.81
N ALA A 84 15.25 -11.96 -6.11
CA ALA A 84 15.36 -13.08 -7.05
C ALA A 84 16.82 -13.52 -7.23
N GLY A 85 17.74 -12.58 -7.47
CA GLY A 85 19.16 -12.87 -7.67
C GLY A 85 19.84 -13.48 -6.44
N ALA A 86 19.41 -13.08 -5.24
CA ALA A 86 19.89 -13.66 -3.98
C ALA A 86 19.14 -14.92 -3.54
N GLN A 87 18.03 -15.28 -4.21
CA GLN A 87 17.10 -16.34 -3.78
C GLN A 87 16.57 -16.12 -2.35
N GLU A 88 16.29 -14.88 -2.00
CA GLU A 88 15.87 -14.44 -0.66
C GLU A 88 14.44 -13.85 -0.70
N PRO A 89 13.37 -14.69 -0.83
CA PRO A 89 11.98 -14.21 -0.96
C PRO A 89 11.51 -13.41 0.26
N HIS A 90 12.12 -13.62 1.43
CA HIS A 90 11.81 -12.86 2.63
C HIS A 90 12.08 -11.35 2.49
N ARG A 91 12.94 -10.92 1.56
CA ARG A 91 13.16 -9.49 1.26
C ARG A 91 11.88 -8.83 0.75
N ILE A 92 11.07 -9.56 -0.02
CA ILE A 92 9.78 -9.09 -0.53
C ILE A 92 8.84 -8.84 0.64
N ALA A 93 8.74 -9.79 1.58
CA ALA A 93 7.89 -9.63 2.76
C ALA A 93 8.26 -8.39 3.60
N PHE A 94 9.56 -8.16 3.83
CA PHE A 94 10.02 -6.96 4.55
C PHE A 94 9.73 -5.68 3.79
N TYR A 95 9.97 -5.65 2.47
CA TYR A 95 9.63 -4.49 1.65
C TYR A 95 8.13 -4.16 1.71
N LEU A 96 7.25 -5.17 1.64
CA LEU A 96 5.81 -4.98 1.71
C LEU A 96 5.37 -4.45 3.07
N TYR A 97 6.00 -4.91 4.15
CA TYR A 97 5.78 -4.37 5.50
C TYR A 97 6.15 -2.88 5.60
N ASP A 98 7.30 -2.50 5.04
CA ASP A 98 7.73 -1.09 5.01
C ASP A 98 6.80 -0.22 4.14
N LEU A 99 6.34 -0.74 3.00
CA LEU A 99 5.38 -0.05 2.14
C LEU A 99 4.03 0.14 2.84
N ALA A 100 3.52 -0.90 3.51
CA ALA A 100 2.31 -0.82 4.31
C ALA A 100 2.45 0.22 5.43
N SER A 101 3.59 0.22 6.13
CA SER A 101 3.92 1.22 7.17
C SER A 101 3.89 2.64 6.62
N SER A 102 4.46 2.84 5.42
CA SER A 102 4.48 4.16 4.74
C SER A 102 3.07 4.62 4.34
N LEU A 103 2.23 3.72 3.82
CA LEU A 103 0.82 4.01 3.53
C LEU A 103 0.05 4.38 4.80
N HIS A 104 0.24 3.63 5.90
CA HIS A 104 -0.43 3.92 7.16
C HIS A 104 0.02 5.25 7.76
N ALA A 105 1.29 5.62 7.63
CA ALA A 105 1.79 6.93 8.02
C ALA A 105 1.11 8.05 7.20
N GLN A 106 1.02 7.91 5.88
CA GLN A 106 0.30 8.87 5.02
C GLN A 106 -1.18 8.99 5.41
N TRP A 107 -1.83 7.86 5.68
CA TRP A 107 -3.22 7.85 6.14
C TRP A 107 -3.39 8.65 7.43
N ASN A 108 -2.53 8.42 8.42
CA ASN A 108 -2.58 9.13 9.69
C ASN A 108 -2.35 10.63 9.51
N ARG A 109 -1.42 11.03 8.64
CA ARG A 109 -1.23 12.45 8.29
C ARG A 109 -2.50 13.09 7.72
N GLY A 110 -3.31 12.37 6.96
CA GLY A 110 -4.62 12.85 6.48
C GLY A 110 -5.70 12.94 7.57
N THR A 111 -5.57 12.16 8.65
CA THR A 111 -6.39 12.30 9.85
C THR A 111 -6.02 13.60 10.59
N ASP A 112 -4.72 13.83 10.79
CA ASP A 112 -4.18 14.97 11.55
C ASP A 112 -4.31 16.28 10.77
N ASN A 113 -4.03 16.24 9.46
CA ASN A 113 -4.18 17.36 8.55
C ASN A 113 -5.16 16.97 7.41
N PRO A 114 -6.40 17.49 7.43
CA PRO A 114 -7.40 17.23 6.40
C PRO A 114 -6.94 17.56 4.97
N ASP A 115 -5.97 18.46 4.78
CA ASP A 115 -5.41 18.76 3.46
C ASP A 115 -4.60 17.62 2.85
N LEU A 116 -4.23 16.61 3.64
CA LEU A 116 -3.47 15.43 3.21
C LEU A 116 -4.34 14.18 3.06
N ARG A 117 -5.67 14.30 3.22
CA ARG A 117 -6.59 13.19 2.97
C ARG A 117 -6.51 12.73 1.53
N PHE A 118 -6.53 11.41 1.32
CA PHE A 118 -6.60 10.84 -0.03
C PHE A 118 -7.82 11.34 -0.81
N VAL A 119 -8.97 11.47 -0.14
CA VAL A 119 -10.21 12.01 -0.71
C VAL A 119 -10.45 13.42 -0.16
N LYS A 120 -10.37 14.44 -1.03
CA LYS A 120 -10.75 15.83 -0.73
C LYS A 120 -11.97 16.21 -1.55
N VAL A 121 -13.13 16.29 -0.89
CA VAL A 121 -14.42 16.66 -1.51
C VAL A 121 -14.34 17.96 -2.31
N ASN A 122 -13.58 18.94 -1.81
CA ASN A 122 -13.46 20.25 -2.43
C ASN A 122 -12.37 20.34 -3.51
N ASP A 123 -11.62 19.26 -3.76
CA ASP A 123 -10.58 19.20 -4.78
C ASP A 123 -10.58 17.83 -5.50
N PRO A 124 -11.45 17.67 -6.51
CA PRO A 124 -11.56 16.42 -7.26
C PRO A 124 -10.28 16.06 -8.00
N LYS A 125 -9.52 17.04 -8.50
CA LYS A 125 -8.28 16.80 -9.25
C LYS A 125 -7.17 16.27 -8.34
N LEU A 126 -6.98 16.88 -7.17
CA LEU A 126 -6.04 16.37 -6.19
C LEU A 126 -6.47 15.00 -5.65
N THR A 127 -7.77 14.79 -5.46
CA THR A 127 -8.30 13.45 -5.10
C THR A 127 -7.92 12.42 -6.15
N GLU A 128 -8.12 12.70 -7.43
CA GLU A 128 -7.78 11.78 -8.52
C GLU A 128 -6.27 11.48 -8.56
N ALA A 129 -5.42 12.49 -8.42
CA ALA A 129 -3.97 12.29 -8.33
C ALA A 129 -3.58 11.39 -7.14
N ARG A 130 -4.19 11.59 -5.97
CA ARG A 130 -3.97 10.77 -4.77
C ARG A 130 -4.52 9.36 -4.92
N LEU A 131 -5.63 9.17 -5.63
CA LEU A 131 -6.11 7.84 -6.00
C LEU A 131 -5.13 7.13 -6.92
N GLY A 132 -4.41 7.85 -7.79
CA GLY A 132 -3.29 7.30 -8.56
C GLY A 132 -2.18 6.75 -7.68
N LEU A 133 -1.78 7.50 -6.65
CA LEU A 133 -0.80 7.03 -5.66
C LEU A 133 -1.31 5.79 -4.90
N VAL A 134 -2.57 5.79 -4.45
CA VAL A 134 -3.19 4.65 -3.77
C VAL A 134 -3.30 3.43 -4.69
N GLN A 135 -3.60 3.63 -5.98
CA GLN A 135 -3.62 2.56 -6.98
C GLN A 135 -2.24 1.91 -7.11
N ALA A 136 -1.19 2.72 -7.21
CA ALA A 136 0.18 2.22 -7.33
C ALA A 136 0.59 1.40 -6.10
N VAL A 137 0.21 1.83 -4.89
CA VAL A 137 0.39 1.01 -3.67
C VAL A 137 -0.39 -0.30 -3.77
N SER A 138 -1.66 -0.26 -4.15
CA SER A 138 -2.51 -1.45 -4.29
C SER A 138 -1.91 -2.47 -5.27
N ASP A 139 -1.42 -1.99 -6.42
CA ASP A 139 -0.79 -2.84 -7.43
C ASP A 139 0.47 -3.53 -6.89
N VAL A 140 1.32 -2.79 -6.17
CA VAL A 140 2.55 -3.34 -5.58
C VAL A 140 2.24 -4.32 -4.46
N LEU A 141 1.27 -4.01 -3.59
CA LEU A 141 0.82 -4.92 -2.54
C LEU A 141 0.26 -6.22 -3.13
N THR A 142 -0.60 -6.12 -4.14
CA THR A 142 -1.20 -7.28 -4.83
C THR A 142 -0.13 -8.13 -5.51
N SER A 143 0.79 -7.49 -6.25
CA SER A 143 1.91 -8.18 -6.90
C SER A 143 2.81 -8.88 -5.88
N GLY A 144 3.23 -8.20 -4.82
CA GLY A 144 4.18 -8.75 -3.86
C GLY A 144 3.58 -9.82 -2.97
N LEU A 145 2.34 -9.64 -2.49
CA LEU A 145 1.63 -10.67 -1.71
C LEU A 145 1.45 -11.94 -2.55
N GLY A 146 1.07 -11.80 -3.82
CA GLY A 146 0.97 -12.92 -4.75
C GLY A 146 2.28 -13.68 -4.94
N LEU A 147 3.42 -12.97 -5.01
CA LEU A 147 4.74 -13.59 -5.13
C LEU A 147 5.15 -14.40 -3.88
N ILE A 148 4.66 -14.05 -2.70
CA ILE A 148 4.95 -14.78 -1.45
C ILE A 148 3.83 -15.75 -1.04
N GLY A 149 2.83 -15.97 -1.91
CA GLY A 149 1.73 -16.90 -1.68
C GLY A 149 0.68 -16.43 -0.66
N ALA A 150 0.58 -15.12 -0.45
CA ALA A 150 -0.42 -14.50 0.42
C ALA A 150 -1.51 -13.78 -0.39
N GLU A 151 -2.70 -13.67 0.18
CA GLU A 151 -3.81 -12.93 -0.43
C GLU A 151 -3.72 -11.44 -0.15
N ALA A 152 -4.14 -10.63 -1.13
CA ALA A 152 -4.34 -9.18 -1.00
C ALA A 152 -5.85 -8.88 -0.89
N PRO A 153 -6.42 -8.84 0.33
CA PRO A 153 -7.86 -8.68 0.49
C PRO A 153 -8.30 -7.27 0.10
N SER A 154 -9.51 -7.17 -0.45
CA SER A 154 -10.19 -5.88 -0.68
C SER A 154 -10.91 -5.35 0.56
N GLU A 155 -11.20 -6.24 1.52
CA GLU A 155 -11.83 -5.94 2.80
C GLU A 155 -11.33 -6.91 3.88
N MET A 156 -11.18 -6.43 5.11
CA MET A 156 -10.80 -7.26 6.25
C MET A 156 -12.07 -7.84 6.87
N ARG A 157 -12.04 -9.13 7.19
CA ARG A 157 -13.13 -9.86 7.85
C ARG A 157 -12.79 -10.18 9.28
#